data_AF-A0AA38I8H7-F1
#
_entry.id   AF-A0AA38I8H7-F1
#
_cell.length_a   1.000
_cell.length_b   1.000
_cell.length_c   1.000
_cell.angle_alpha   90.00
_cell.angle_beta   90.00
_cell.angle_gamma   90.00
#
_symmetry.space_group_name_H-M   'P 1'
#
loop_
_entity.id
_entity.type
_entity.pdbx_description
1 polymer ?
#
loop_
_entity_poly.entity_id
_entity_poly.type
_entity_poly.pdbx_seq_one_letter_code
_entity_poly.pdbx_strand_id
1 'polypeptide(L)'
;MGYSLEQNTFIIMSYYRNGVLNENVFTCIHRVLCESLKTPIRRIVARFNDTGSVSKGKPTRPRVSEDVEDLRTRMEESPKKSLSKLSLQSGVPYSTCQKIVQYIRFRWFRSCNQQIFLAASSIIVGFKII
;
A
#
# COMPACT_ATOMS: atom_id res chain seq x y z
N MET A 1 -22.64 2.05 -2.75
CA MET A 1 -22.36 0.61 -2.81
C MET A 1 -21.04 0.36 -3.51
N GLY A 2 -20.17 -0.48 -2.96
CA GLY A 2 -18.91 -0.86 -3.60
C GLY A 2 -18.97 -2.30 -4.10
N TYR A 3 -18.57 -2.53 -5.34
CA TYR A 3 -18.40 -3.88 -5.89
C TYR A 3 -17.34 -4.68 -5.11
N SER A 4 -17.58 -5.97 -4.96
CA SER A 4 -16.60 -6.92 -4.43
C SER A 4 -15.39 -7.03 -5.37
N LEU A 5 -14.30 -7.64 -4.87
CA LEU A 5 -13.11 -7.86 -5.70
C LEU A 5 -13.44 -8.78 -6.90
N GLU A 6 -14.19 -9.85 -6.66
CA GLU A 6 -14.63 -10.79 -7.70
C GLU A 6 -15.46 -10.09 -8.78
N GLN A 7 -16.39 -9.22 -8.38
CA GLN A 7 -17.20 -8.43 -9.30
C GLN A 7 -16.31 -7.47 -10.13
N ASN A 8 -15.31 -6.81 -9.53
CA ASN A 8 -14.39 -5.96 -10.27
C ASN A 8 -13.56 -6.76 -11.29
N THR A 9 -13.06 -7.94 -10.90
CA THR A 9 -12.31 -8.83 -11.79
C THR A 9 -13.19 -9.26 -12.96
N PHE A 10 -14.41 -9.69 -12.67
CA PHE A 10 -15.36 -10.11 -13.69
C PHE A 10 -15.68 -8.98 -14.68
N ILE A 11 -15.86 -7.75 -14.17
CA ILE A 11 -16.12 -6.57 -15.01
C ILE A 11 -14.93 -6.29 -15.95
N ILE A 12 -13.71 -6.30 -15.43
CA ILE A 12 -12.50 -6.02 -16.21
C ILE A 12 -12.28 -7.13 -17.25
N MET A 13 -12.40 -8.39 -16.87
CA MET A 13 -12.27 -9.52 -17.80
C MET A 13 -13.32 -9.45 -18.91
N SER A 14 -14.56 -9.09 -18.57
CA SER A 14 -15.63 -8.92 -19.55
C SER A 14 -15.39 -7.74 -20.51
N TYR A 15 -14.77 -6.67 -20.02
CA TYR A 15 -14.39 -5.52 -20.85
C TYR A 15 -13.32 -5.90 -21.89
N TYR A 16 -12.23 -6.54 -21.43
CA TYR A 16 -11.12 -6.90 -22.31
C TYR A 16 -11.47 -8.05 -23.28
N ARG A 17 -12.31 -9.01 -22.84
CA ARG A 17 -12.71 -10.14 -23.69
C ARG A 17 -13.60 -9.74 -24.87
N ASN A 18 -14.40 -8.69 -24.71
CA ASN A 18 -15.35 -8.26 -25.74
C ASN A 18 -14.87 -7.07 -26.58
N GLY A 19 -13.70 -6.48 -26.26
CA GLY A 19 -13.09 -5.35 -26.98
C GLY A 19 -13.86 -4.02 -26.88
N VAL A 20 -15.11 -4.05 -26.41
CA VAL A 20 -16.02 -2.92 -26.22
C VAL A 20 -16.76 -3.13 -24.90
N LEU A 21 -17.05 -2.04 -24.16
CA LEU A 21 -18.05 -2.06 -23.08
C LEU A 21 -19.41 -2.36 -23.72
N ASN A 22 -19.69 -3.64 -23.96
CA ASN A 22 -20.92 -4.04 -24.60
C ASN A 22 -22.03 -3.95 -23.54
N GLU A 23 -22.78 -2.85 -23.57
CA GLU A 23 -23.73 -2.45 -22.53
C GLU A 23 -24.76 -3.55 -22.23
N ASN A 24 -25.11 -4.33 -23.26
CA ASN A 24 -26.06 -5.44 -23.20
C ASN A 24 -25.54 -6.67 -22.44
N VAL A 25 -24.22 -6.90 -22.43
CA VAL A 25 -23.62 -8.01 -21.69
C VAL A 25 -23.64 -7.71 -20.19
N PHE A 26 -23.43 -6.45 -19.82
CA PHE A 26 -23.45 -6.03 -18.41
C PHE A 26 -24.87 -5.97 -17.84
N THR A 27 -25.86 -5.53 -18.62
CA THR A 27 -27.28 -5.54 -18.20
C THR A 27 -27.86 -6.95 -18.08
N CYS A 28 -27.42 -7.91 -18.91
CA CYS A 28 -27.84 -9.31 -18.77
C CYS A 28 -27.24 -10.01 -17.54
N ILE A 29 -25.98 -9.72 -17.19
CA ILE A 29 -25.30 -10.39 -16.08
C ILE A 29 -25.66 -9.74 -14.72
N HIS A 30 -25.82 -8.42 -14.69
CA HIS A 30 -26.38 -7.69 -13.56
C HIS A 30 -27.86 -7.39 -13.82
N ARG A 31 -28.69 -8.45 -13.74
CA ARG A 31 -30.14 -8.46 -14.04
C ARG A 31 -31.00 -7.46 -13.23
N VAL A 32 -30.39 -6.68 -12.35
CA VAL A 32 -31.02 -5.61 -11.58
C VAL A 32 -30.00 -4.49 -11.54
N LEU A 33 -30.42 -3.27 -11.88
CA LEU A 33 -29.79 -1.96 -11.64
C LEU A 33 -29.53 -1.15 -12.93
N CYS A 34 -30.59 -0.44 -13.33
CA CYS A 34 -30.66 0.97 -13.74
C CYS A 34 -29.41 1.67 -14.31
N GLU A 35 -29.64 2.54 -15.29
CA GLU A 35 -28.78 3.56 -15.93
C GLU A 35 -27.65 4.17 -15.04
N SER A 36 -27.82 4.19 -13.72
CA SER A 36 -26.90 4.70 -12.70
C SER A 36 -25.60 3.89 -12.50
N LEU A 37 -25.46 2.69 -13.08
CA LEU A 37 -24.24 1.87 -12.97
C LEU A 37 -23.16 2.16 -14.04
N LYS A 38 -23.44 3.02 -15.03
CA LYS A 38 -22.49 3.39 -16.08
C LYS A 38 -21.23 4.06 -15.50
N THR A 39 -21.42 4.97 -14.56
CA THR A 39 -20.34 5.75 -13.93
C THR A 39 -19.37 4.89 -13.11
N PRO A 40 -19.82 3.98 -12.22
CA PRO A 40 -18.89 3.19 -11.42
C PRO A 40 -18.14 2.10 -12.20
N ILE A 41 -18.71 1.52 -13.27
CA ILE A 41 -17.99 0.58 -14.16
C ILE A 41 -16.84 1.31 -14.88
N ARG A 42 -17.10 2.48 -15.47
CA ARG A 42 -16.07 3.30 -16.10
C ARG A 42 -14.94 3.65 -15.13
N ARG A 43 -15.27 3.96 -13.88
CA ARG A 43 -14.26 4.23 -12.82
C ARG A 43 -13.43 2.99 -12.46
N ILE A 44 -13.99 1.78 -12.54
CA ILE A 44 -13.24 0.53 -12.31
C ILE A 44 -12.25 0.30 -13.45
N VAL A 45 -12.72 0.41 -14.69
CA VAL A 45 -11.88 0.23 -15.88
C VAL A 45 -10.78 1.29 -15.94
N ALA A 46 -11.11 2.56 -15.72
CA ALA A 46 -10.12 3.65 -15.68
C ALA A 46 -9.05 3.39 -14.62
N ARG A 47 -9.45 3.08 -13.38
CA ARG A 47 -8.50 2.73 -12.31
C ARG A 47 -7.60 1.56 -12.71
N PHE A 48 -8.15 0.52 -13.34
CA PHE A 48 -7.37 -0.62 -13.76
C PHE A 48 -6.35 -0.24 -14.85
N ASN A 49 -6.75 0.59 -15.81
CA ASN A 49 -5.85 1.09 -16.84
C ASN A 49 -4.74 1.97 -16.24
N ASP A 50 -5.05 2.78 -15.24
CA ASP A 50 -4.08 3.67 -14.60
C ASP A 50 -3.11 2.93 -13.65
N THR A 51 -3.60 1.94 -12.90
CA THR A 51 -2.84 1.31 -11.79
C THR A 51 -2.46 -0.15 -12.04
N GLY A 52 -3.03 -0.81 -13.04
CA GLY A 52 -2.94 -2.27 -13.25
C GLY A 52 -3.63 -3.10 -12.16
N SER A 53 -4.32 -2.47 -11.20
CA SER A 53 -4.88 -3.14 -10.02
C SER A 53 -6.42 -3.14 -10.04
N VAL A 54 -6.98 -4.32 -9.79
CA VAL A 54 -8.43 -4.52 -9.64
C VAL A 54 -8.91 -4.04 -8.26
N SER A 55 -8.01 -4.01 -7.28
CA SER A 55 -8.33 -3.68 -5.90
C SER A 55 -8.44 -2.17 -5.70
N LYS A 56 -9.41 -1.76 -4.86
CA LYS A 56 -9.42 -0.40 -4.34
C LYS A 56 -8.33 -0.33 -3.27
N GLY A 57 -7.30 0.49 -3.50
CA GLY A 57 -6.29 0.76 -2.48
C GLY A 57 -6.95 1.15 -1.16
N LYS A 58 -6.44 0.64 -0.04
CA LYS A 58 -6.95 1.02 1.29
C LYS A 58 -6.57 2.48 1.53
N PRO A 59 -7.53 3.38 1.81
CA PRO A 59 -7.20 4.74 2.20
C PRO A 59 -6.44 4.67 3.52
N THR A 60 -5.12 4.74 3.43
CA THR A 60 -4.28 4.81 4.61
C THR A 60 -4.14 6.28 4.93
N ARG A 61 -4.80 6.73 6.00
CA ARG A 61 -4.57 8.07 6.54
C ARG A 61 -3.09 8.16 6.92
N PRO A 62 -2.29 9.06 6.34
CA PRO A 62 -0.92 9.26 6.81
C PRO A 62 -1.01 9.69 8.28
N ARG A 63 -0.34 8.93 9.17
CA ARG A 63 -0.15 9.37 10.56
C ARG A 63 0.81 10.55 10.50
N VAL A 64 0.43 11.64 11.18
CA VAL A 64 1.11 12.95 11.27
C VAL A 64 2.62 12.79 10.99
N SER A 65 3.07 13.28 9.83
CA SER A 65 4.44 13.07 9.34
C SER A 65 5.48 13.81 10.17
N GLU A 66 5.10 14.97 10.71
CA GLU A 66 6.02 15.85 11.45
C GLU A 66 6.50 15.19 12.76
N ASP A 67 5.58 14.65 13.56
CA ASP A 67 5.91 13.92 14.80
C ASP A 67 6.82 12.71 14.55
N VAL A 68 6.65 12.06 13.39
CA VAL A 68 7.43 10.88 13.00
C VAL A 68 8.87 11.25 12.67
N GLU A 69 9.07 12.33 11.91
CA GLU A 69 10.43 12.78 11.54
C GLU A 69 11.17 13.39 12.74
N ASP A 70 10.46 14.10 13.63
CA ASP A 70 11.05 14.65 14.85
C ASP A 70 11.49 13.53 15.82
N LEU A 71 10.64 12.52 16.03
CA LEU A 71 11.02 11.33 16.81
C LEU A 71 12.14 10.52 16.17
N ARG A 72 12.17 10.44 14.84
CA ARG A 72 13.24 9.77 14.10
C ARG A 72 14.58 10.46 14.30
N THR A 73 14.62 11.78 14.13
CA THR A 73 15.84 12.58 14.33
C THR A 73 16.40 12.39 15.74
N ARG A 74 15.54 12.49 16.77
CA ARG A 74 15.98 12.29 18.17
C ARG A 74 16.42 10.86 18.48
N MET A 75 15.87 9.86 17.78
CA MET A 75 16.32 8.47 17.89
C MET A 75 17.66 8.24 17.19
N GLU A 76 17.90 8.89 16.05
CA GLU A 76 19.17 8.82 15.32
C GLU A 76 20.30 9.46 16.15
N GLU A 77 20.03 10.56 16.83
CA GLU A 77 20.97 11.19 17.77
C GLU A 77 21.27 10.33 19.01
N SER A 78 20.29 9.57 19.51
CA SER A 78 20.45 8.81 20.74
C SER A 78 19.54 7.57 20.80
N PRO A 79 19.97 6.45 20.19
CA PRO A 79 19.13 5.27 20.01
C PRO A 79 18.82 4.51 21.31
N LYS A 80 19.52 4.84 22.41
CA LYS A 80 19.31 4.24 23.74
C LYS A 80 18.37 5.05 24.65
N LYS A 81 17.81 6.17 24.17
CA LYS A 81 16.86 6.97 24.95
C LYS A 81 15.60 6.16 25.27
N SER A 82 15.10 6.32 26.49
CA SER A 82 13.83 5.70 26.90
C SER A 82 12.63 6.40 26.24
N LEU A 83 11.58 5.62 25.97
CA LEU A 83 10.34 6.13 25.37
C LEU A 83 9.67 7.21 26.22
N SER A 84 9.79 7.14 27.55
CA SER A 84 9.26 8.17 28.46
C SER A 84 9.96 9.51 28.29
N LYS A 85 11.30 9.50 28.12
CA LYS A 85 12.06 10.73 27.85
C LYS A 85 11.75 11.29 26.46
N LEU A 86 11.60 10.42 25.46
CA LEU A 86 11.20 10.83 24.11
C LEU A 86 9.81 11.49 24.12
N SER A 87 8.84 10.90 24.80
CA SER A 87 7.49 11.44 24.96
C SER A 87 7.48 12.83 25.60
N LEU A 88 8.28 13.02 26.65
CA LEU A 88 8.40 14.32 27.33
C LEU A 88 9.03 15.40 26.43
N GLN A 89 10.04 15.03 25.63
CA GLN A 89 10.75 15.97 24.77
C GLN A 89 9.98 16.35 23.51
N SER A 90 9.25 15.39 22.92
CA SER A 90 8.49 15.63 21.69
C SER A 90 7.08 16.16 21.96
N GLY A 91 6.60 16.13 23.21
CA GLY A 91 5.20 16.41 23.54
C GLY A 91 4.22 15.35 23.01
N VAL A 92 4.73 14.26 22.42
CA VAL A 92 3.92 13.19 21.83
C VAL A 92 3.55 12.18 22.93
N PRO A 93 2.31 11.67 22.98
CA PRO A 93 1.91 10.66 23.95
C PRO A 93 2.79 9.40 23.88
N TYR A 94 3.11 8.82 25.04
CA TYR A 94 3.96 7.63 25.15
C TYR A 94 3.52 6.48 24.22
N SER A 95 2.20 6.21 24.16
CA SER A 95 1.64 5.15 23.31
C SER A 95 1.83 5.42 21.81
N THR A 96 1.87 6.69 21.41
CA THR A 96 2.18 7.12 20.04
C THR A 96 3.67 6.99 19.77
N CYS A 97 4.54 7.41 20.70
CA CYS A 97 5.99 7.19 20.62
C CYS A 97 6.32 5.71 20.46
N GLN A 98 5.71 4.83 21.25
CA GLN A 98 5.92 3.38 21.15
C GLN A 98 5.56 2.84 19.76
N LYS A 99 4.42 3.24 19.20
CA LYS A 99 3.99 2.85 17.85
C LYS A 99 4.94 3.36 16.77
N ILE A 100 5.41 4.61 16.90
CA ILE A 100 6.34 5.24 15.96
C ILE A 100 7.71 4.56 16.02
N VAL A 101 8.28 4.37 17.21
CA VAL A 101 9.55 3.66 17.39
C VAL A 101 9.46 2.23 16.84
N GLN A 102 8.36 1.52 17.09
CA GLN A 102 8.15 0.19 16.54
C GLN A 102 8.11 0.21 15.00
N TYR A 103 7.39 1.15 14.41
CA TYR A 103 7.34 1.34 12.95
C TYR A 103 8.73 1.64 12.37
N ILE A 104 9.49 2.55 13.01
CA ILE A 104 10.85 2.90 12.63
C ILE A 104 11.73 1.64 12.68
N ARG A 105 11.79 0.92 13.81
CA ARG A 105 12.63 -0.29 13.97
C ARG A 105 12.31 -1.38 12.95
N PHE A 106 11.02 -1.63 12.66
CA PHE A 106 10.64 -2.59 11.63
C PHE A 106 11.10 -2.17 10.24
N ARG A 107 11.11 -0.87 9.94
CA ARG A 107 11.64 -0.34 8.68
C ARG A 107 13.16 -0.54 8.58
N TRP A 108 13.92 -0.29 9.65
CA TRP A 108 15.36 -0.58 9.70
C TRP A 108 15.63 -2.07 9.48
N PHE A 109 14.88 -2.95 10.15
CA PHE A 109 15.03 -4.40 9.98
C PHE A 109 14.75 -4.83 8.52
N ARG A 110 13.75 -4.24 7.87
CA ARG A 110 13.46 -4.52 6.45
C ARG A 110 14.58 -4.03 5.53
N SER A 111 15.10 -2.81 5.77
CA SER A 111 16.21 -2.25 4.98
C SER A 111 17.50 -3.05 5.13
N CYS A 112 17.87 -3.45 6.35
CA CYS A 112 19.05 -4.28 6.57
C CYS A 112 18.92 -5.66 5.92
N ASN A 113 17.76 -6.30 6.02
CA ASN A 113 17.53 -7.58 5.33
C ASN A 113 17.60 -7.44 3.81
N GLN A 114 17.11 -6.34 3.24
CA GLN A 114 17.21 -6.09 1.80
C GLN A 114 18.65 -5.84 1.36
N GLN A 115 19.45 -5.13 2.15
CA GLN A 115 20.90 -4.97 1.89
C GLN A 115 21.66 -6.28 2.02
N ILE A 116 21.35 -7.12 3.02
CA ILE A 116 21.94 -8.46 3.16
C ILE A 116 21.58 -9.33 1.95
N PHE A 117 20.34 -9.27 1.46
CA PHE A 117 19.90 -10.02 0.28
C PHE A 117 20.60 -9.57 -1.01
N LEU A 118 20.81 -8.26 -1.19
CA LEU A 118 21.56 -7.68 -2.31
C LEU A 118 23.07 -7.99 -2.23
N ALA A 119 23.64 -7.99 -1.03
CA ALA A 119 25.02 -8.38 -0.81
C ALA A 119 25.23 -9.89 -1.05
N ALA A 120 24.30 -10.73 -0.59
CA ALA A 120 24.33 -12.18 -0.81
C ALA A 120 24.17 -12.55 -2.30
N SER A 121 23.33 -11.82 -3.04
CA SER A 121 23.21 -12.01 -4.49
C SER A 121 24.45 -11.53 -5.26
N SER A 122 25.19 -10.54 -4.74
CA SER A 122 26.48 -10.11 -5.31
C SER A 122 27.60 -11.14 -5.06
N ILE A 123 27.56 -11.87 -3.94
CA ILE A 123 28.51 -12.97 -3.64
C ILE A 123 28.26 -14.18 -4.55
N ILE A 124 27.00 -14.47 -4.89
CA ILE A 124 26.65 -15.58 -5.81
C ILE A 124 27.11 -15.30 -7.25
N VAL A 125 27.10 -14.05 -7.70
CA VAL A 125 27.57 -13.68 -9.07
C VAL A 125 29.11 -13.58 -9.14
N GLY A 126 29.79 -13.40 -8.01
CA GLY A 126 31.26 -13.42 -7.92
C GLY A 126 31.90 -14.82 -7.97
N PHE A 127 31.12 -15.89 -7.80
CA PHE A 127 31.55 -17.27 -8.00
C PHE A 127 31.22 -17.74 -9.43
N LYS A 128 31.64 -16.98 -10.44
CA LYS A 128 31.90 -17.53 -11.78
C LYS A 128 33.38 -17.85 -11.86
N ILE A 129 33.75 -18.89 -11.12
CA ILE A 129 35.06 -19.52 -11.16
C ILE A 129 35.08 -20.42 -12.40
N ILE A 130 35.99 -20.07 -13.32
CA ILE A 130 36.87 -20.92 -14.14
C ILE A 130 36.22 -22.19 -14.73
#